data_AF-A0AAX6DVC7-F1
#
_entry.id   AF-A0AAX6DVC7-F1
#
_cell.length_a   1.000
_cell.length_b   1.000
_cell.length_c   1.000
_cell.angle_alpha   90.00
_cell.angle_beta   90.00
_cell.angle_gamma   90.00
#
_symmetry.space_group_name_H-M   'P 1'
#
loop_
_entity.id
_entity.type
_entity.pdbx_description
1 polymer ?
#
loop_
_entity_poly.entity_id
_entity_poly.type
_entity_poly.pdbx_seq_one_letter_code
_entity_poly.pdbx_strand_id
1 'polypeptide(L)'
;MLWIMNLSGLLSAAMVTVVLSPSLQSFPPAEAIRSSHLRRIPTGATTFRQAQAFPNADQCGTGGPGACDPSLVHIAITLDRDYLRGSVAAVHSVLQHSLCPESVFFHFLVLETDLEAVVRSAFRSLRFKVYSFDPDRVRGLISSSVRQALEQPLNYARNYLADILEPCVRRVIYLDSDLVVVDDVAKLWRTNLGSRTVGAPEYCRANFTKYFTERFWSDRRLAGTFAGRRPCYFNTGVMVVDLDRWRRFGFTRRIERWMEVQKAAEGGRIYELGSLPPFLLVFAGHVAPIDHRWNQHGLGGDNVRGSCRDLHPGPVSLLHWSGSGKPWARLDSDRPCPLDHLWAPYDLYGPSL
;
A
#
# COMPACT_ATOMS: atom_id res chain seq x y z
N MET A 1 1.75 -63.92 -46.96
CA MET A 1 2.25 -64.64 -45.78
C MET A 1 3.04 -63.66 -44.94
N LEU A 2 2.77 -63.64 -43.63
CA LEU A 2 3.44 -62.82 -42.61
C LEU A 2 4.98 -62.92 -42.73
N TRP A 3 5.71 -61.88 -42.32
CA TRP A 3 6.49 -61.89 -41.07
C TRP A 3 7.11 -60.52 -40.75
N ILE A 4 7.26 -60.30 -39.45
CA ILE A 4 7.61 -59.12 -38.67
C ILE A 4 9.02 -58.59 -38.99
N MET A 5 9.19 -57.26 -39.05
CA MET A 5 10.44 -56.60 -38.65
C MET A 5 10.12 -55.36 -37.79
N ASN A 6 10.60 -55.42 -36.55
CA ASN A 6 10.65 -54.32 -35.58
C ASN A 6 11.39 -53.11 -36.17
N LEU A 7 10.80 -51.92 -36.05
CA LEU A 7 11.56 -50.67 -35.99
C LEU A 7 11.20 -49.93 -34.71
N SER A 8 12.20 -49.83 -33.85
CA SER A 8 12.34 -48.93 -32.72
C SER A 8 12.32 -47.46 -33.17
N GLY A 9 11.67 -46.60 -32.40
CA GLY A 9 11.73 -45.16 -32.62
C GLY A 9 10.72 -44.40 -31.77
N LEU A 10 11.17 -43.87 -30.65
CA LEU A 10 10.43 -43.01 -29.73
C LEU A 10 9.64 -41.90 -30.44
N LEU A 11 8.32 -42.04 -30.52
CA LEU A 11 7.40 -40.93 -30.77
C LEU A 11 7.04 -40.31 -29.42
N SER A 12 7.79 -39.27 -29.05
CA SER A 12 7.44 -38.38 -27.96
C SER A 12 6.11 -37.70 -28.30
N ALA A 13 5.04 -38.14 -27.65
CA ALA A 13 3.74 -37.48 -27.71
C ALA A 13 3.83 -36.11 -27.01
N ALA A 14 4.30 -35.10 -27.73
CA ALA A 14 4.06 -33.72 -27.37
C ALA A 14 2.57 -33.44 -27.62
N MET A 15 1.74 -33.69 -26.61
CA MET A 15 0.44 -33.03 -26.51
C MET A 15 0.71 -31.52 -26.53
N VAL A 16 0.46 -30.90 -27.68
CA VAL A 16 0.23 -29.46 -27.76
C VAL A 16 -1.13 -29.23 -27.12
N THR A 17 -1.16 -29.16 -25.79
CA THR A 17 -2.24 -28.50 -25.06
C THR A 17 -2.07 -27.02 -25.32
N VAL A 18 -2.79 -26.52 -26.32
CA VAL A 18 -3.12 -25.09 -26.41
C VAL A 18 -3.99 -24.81 -25.18
N VAL A 19 -3.34 -24.47 -24.07
CA VAL A 19 -4.01 -23.82 -22.95
C VAL A 19 -4.38 -22.44 -23.48
N LEU A 20 -5.61 -22.32 -23.98
CA LEU A 20 -6.31 -21.04 -24.06
C LEU A 20 -6.50 -20.55 -22.63
N SER A 21 -5.43 -20.06 -22.02
CA SER A 21 -5.47 -19.35 -20.76
C SER A 21 -6.31 -18.10 -20.99
N PRO A 22 -7.40 -17.86 -20.25
CA PRO A 22 -8.02 -16.55 -20.20
C PRO A 22 -7.15 -15.63 -19.32
N SER A 23 -5.84 -15.58 -19.56
CA SER A 23 -4.94 -14.62 -18.96
C SER A 23 -4.97 -13.37 -19.83
N LEU A 24 -6.01 -12.54 -19.66
CA LEU A 24 -6.04 -11.12 -20.04
C LEU A 24 -7.37 -10.45 -19.59
N GLN A 25 -7.85 -10.74 -18.39
CA GLN A 25 -8.81 -9.84 -17.73
C GLN A 25 -8.33 -9.57 -16.30
N SER A 26 -7.29 -8.74 -16.19
CA SER A 26 -6.99 -8.07 -14.95
C SER A 26 -8.16 -7.15 -14.62
N PHE A 27 -9.06 -7.59 -13.74
CA PHE A 27 -10.09 -6.72 -13.20
C PHE A 27 -9.39 -5.53 -12.51
N PRO A 28 -9.85 -4.29 -12.73
CA PRO A 28 -9.28 -3.14 -12.06
C PRO A 28 -9.46 -3.30 -10.55
N PRO A 29 -8.48 -2.92 -9.71
CA PRO A 29 -8.55 -3.09 -8.26
C PRO A 29 -9.73 -2.38 -7.58
N ALA A 30 -10.49 -1.55 -8.31
CA ALA A 30 -11.80 -1.08 -7.89
C ALA A 30 -12.78 -2.22 -7.54
N GLU A 31 -12.67 -3.39 -8.18
CA GLU A 31 -13.50 -4.57 -7.88
C GLU A 31 -12.97 -5.39 -6.69
N ALA A 32 -11.66 -5.40 -6.45
CA ALA A 32 -11.00 -6.11 -5.34
C ALA A 32 -11.21 -5.44 -3.97
N ILE A 33 -11.70 -4.20 -3.96
CA ILE A 33 -12.10 -3.54 -2.73
C ILE A 33 -13.55 -3.95 -2.47
N ARG A 34 -13.84 -5.23 -2.14
CA ARG A 34 -15.15 -5.78 -1.70
C ARG A 34 -15.04 -6.71 -0.47
N SER A 35 -15.33 -6.13 0.71
CA SER A 35 -15.58 -6.73 2.04
C SER A 35 -14.53 -7.68 2.65
N SER A 36 -13.97 -7.31 3.81
CA SER A 36 -13.38 -8.26 4.77
C SER A 36 -13.82 -7.89 6.19
N HIS A 37 -14.51 -8.82 6.85
CA HIS A 37 -14.55 -8.86 8.31
C HIS A 37 -13.24 -9.53 8.76
N LEU A 38 -12.25 -8.73 9.14
CA LEU A 38 -11.09 -9.27 9.86
C LEU A 38 -11.61 -9.78 11.21
N ARG A 39 -11.23 -11.01 11.58
CA ARG A 39 -11.47 -11.51 12.94
C ARG A 39 -10.69 -10.61 13.88
N ARG A 40 -11.43 -9.90 14.75
CA ARG A 40 -10.88 -9.06 15.80
C ARG A 40 -9.90 -9.88 16.62
N ILE A 41 -8.66 -9.41 16.74
CA ILE A 41 -7.63 -10.06 17.56
C ILE A 41 -8.15 -10.11 19.01
N PRO A 42 -8.12 -11.27 19.70
CA PRO A 42 -8.51 -11.35 21.10
C PRO A 42 -7.72 -10.33 21.93
N THR A 43 -8.37 -9.70 22.90
CA THR A 43 -7.81 -8.67 23.80
C THR A 43 -6.75 -9.19 24.79
N GLY A 44 -6.11 -10.32 24.50
CA GLY A 44 -4.89 -10.74 25.19
C GLY A 44 -3.71 -9.89 24.75
N ALA A 45 -2.65 -9.83 25.57
CA ALA A 45 -1.41 -9.15 25.22
C ALA A 45 -0.95 -9.64 23.83
N THR A 46 -1.01 -8.76 22.84
CA THR A 46 -0.52 -9.03 21.49
C THR A 46 1.00 -9.06 21.57
N THR A 47 1.55 -10.26 21.78
CA THR A 47 2.99 -10.43 21.92
C THR A 47 3.63 -10.56 20.54
N PHE A 48 4.60 -9.70 20.27
CA PHE A 48 5.50 -9.80 19.14
C PHE A 48 6.88 -10.19 19.66
N ARG A 49 7.53 -11.12 18.96
CA ARG A 49 8.95 -11.41 19.17
C ARG A 49 9.78 -10.16 18.92
N GLN A 50 10.79 -9.95 19.73
CA GLN A 50 11.75 -8.88 19.49
C GLN A 50 12.55 -9.22 18.22
N ALA A 51 12.62 -8.27 17.29
CA ALA A 51 13.46 -8.39 16.11
C ALA A 51 14.95 -8.38 16.50
N GLN A 52 15.77 -9.01 15.67
CA GLN A 52 17.22 -8.88 15.76
C GLN A 52 17.67 -7.43 15.51
N ALA A 53 18.91 -7.10 15.90
CA ALA A 53 19.49 -5.81 15.56
C ALA A 53 19.83 -5.74 14.06
N PHE A 54 19.59 -4.59 13.46
CA PHE A 54 19.93 -4.29 12.07
C PHE A 54 20.94 -3.13 12.07
N PRO A 55 22.25 -3.40 12.15
CA PRO A 55 23.27 -2.35 12.13
C PRO A 55 23.43 -1.79 10.72
N ASN A 56 23.82 -0.51 10.64
CA ASN A 56 24.27 0.08 9.39
C ASN A 56 25.47 -0.67 8.78
N ALA A 57 25.56 -0.67 7.44
CA ALA A 57 26.82 -0.98 6.76
C ALA A 57 27.87 0.12 6.99
N ASP A 58 29.16 -0.20 6.84
CA ASP A 58 30.30 0.69 7.11
C ASP A 58 30.24 2.04 6.35
N GLN A 59 29.57 2.04 5.20
CA GLN A 59 29.43 3.20 4.31
C GLN A 59 28.27 4.14 4.67
N CYS A 60 27.50 3.84 5.72
CA CYS A 60 26.37 4.66 6.14
C CYS A 60 26.83 5.84 7.01
N GLY A 61 26.17 6.99 6.85
CA GLY A 61 26.40 8.15 7.70
C GLY A 61 25.83 7.96 9.11
N THR A 62 26.40 8.64 10.08
CA THR A 62 25.82 8.77 11.43
C THR A 62 24.85 9.94 11.44
N GLY A 63 23.55 9.63 11.42
CA GLY A 63 22.51 10.65 11.50
C GLY A 63 22.43 11.29 12.90
N GLY A 64 22.16 12.59 12.95
CA GLY A 64 21.86 13.32 14.18
C GLY A 64 20.54 12.87 14.82
N PRO A 65 20.27 13.25 16.08
CA PRO A 65 19.07 12.81 16.79
C PRO A 65 17.78 13.45 16.25
N GLY A 66 16.67 12.72 16.31
CA GLY A 66 15.34 13.22 15.98
C GLY A 66 14.92 13.06 14.51
N ALA A 67 13.80 13.67 14.16
CA ALA A 67 13.16 13.56 12.84
C ALA A 67 13.56 14.67 11.85
N CYS A 68 14.31 15.69 12.28
CA CYS A 68 14.69 16.82 11.43
C CYS A 68 16.05 16.67 10.74
N ASP A 69 16.69 15.51 10.87
CA ASP A 69 17.96 15.25 10.21
C ASP A 69 17.75 15.02 8.70
N PRO A 70 18.35 15.84 7.82
CA PRO A 70 18.16 15.76 6.37
C PRO A 70 18.73 14.49 5.73
N SER A 71 19.56 13.72 6.45
CA SER A 71 20.12 12.46 5.96
C SER A 71 19.15 11.27 6.08
N LEU A 72 18.04 11.43 6.81
CA LEU A 72 17.10 10.36 7.08
C LEU A 72 16.22 10.02 5.88
N VAL A 73 15.89 8.73 5.76
CA VAL A 73 14.81 8.23 4.91
C VAL A 73 13.54 8.16 5.76
N HIS A 74 12.60 9.08 5.49
CA HIS A 74 11.34 9.15 6.23
C HIS A 74 10.30 8.20 5.63
N ILE A 75 9.72 7.35 6.49
CA ILE A 75 8.63 6.42 6.12
C ILE A 75 7.43 6.69 7.03
N ALA A 76 6.25 6.90 6.46
CA ALA A 76 5.00 7.02 7.20
C ALA A 76 4.12 5.78 7.00
N ILE A 77 3.60 5.26 8.12
CA ILE A 77 2.71 4.08 8.17
C ILE A 77 1.60 4.36 9.18
N THR A 78 0.38 3.93 8.88
CA THR A 78 -0.71 3.92 9.87
C THR A 78 -0.62 2.67 10.75
N LEU A 79 -0.78 2.81 12.06
CA LEU A 79 -0.87 1.69 12.98
C LEU A 79 -2.30 1.55 13.47
N ASP A 80 -2.89 0.39 13.15
CA ASP A 80 -4.21 -0.06 13.58
C ASP A 80 -4.10 -1.45 14.19
N ARG A 81 -4.96 -1.80 15.13
CA ARG A 81 -4.91 -3.10 15.81
C ARG A 81 -5.16 -4.26 14.85
N ASP A 82 -6.12 -4.12 13.92
CA ASP A 82 -6.47 -5.20 13.00
C ASP A 82 -5.35 -5.44 11.95
N TYR A 83 -4.49 -4.44 11.75
CA TYR A 83 -3.37 -4.47 10.80
C TYR A 83 -1.99 -4.41 11.47
N LEU A 84 -1.91 -4.53 12.79
CA LEU A 84 -0.67 -4.36 13.54
C LEU A 84 0.38 -5.40 13.12
N ARG A 85 -0.07 -6.64 12.92
CA ARG A 85 0.78 -7.75 12.44
C ARG A 85 1.40 -7.44 11.06
N GLY A 86 0.61 -6.89 10.16
CA GLY A 86 1.10 -6.41 8.86
C GLY A 86 2.11 -5.26 9.01
N SER A 87 1.79 -4.26 9.85
CA SER A 87 2.64 -3.09 10.07
C SER A 87 4.01 -3.47 10.65
N VAL A 88 4.04 -4.40 11.60
CA VAL A 88 5.28 -4.96 12.16
C VAL A 88 6.08 -5.69 11.07
N ALA A 89 5.45 -6.51 10.24
CA ALA A 89 6.13 -7.18 9.12
C ALA A 89 6.67 -6.18 8.08
N ALA A 90 5.94 -5.10 7.78
CA ALA A 90 6.40 -4.04 6.90
C ALA A 90 7.67 -3.36 7.44
N VAL A 91 7.66 -2.95 8.71
CA VAL A 91 8.83 -2.37 9.40
C VAL A 91 10.00 -3.36 9.38
N HIS A 92 9.77 -4.62 9.75
CA HIS A 92 10.80 -5.65 9.77
C HIS A 92 11.43 -5.84 8.39
N SER A 93 10.62 -5.92 7.34
CA SER A 93 11.11 -6.08 5.96
C SER A 93 11.96 -4.88 5.51
N VAL A 94 11.56 -3.65 5.85
CA VAL A 94 12.36 -2.46 5.54
C VAL A 94 13.72 -2.53 6.23
N LEU A 95 13.75 -2.84 7.53
CA LEU A 95 15.01 -2.90 8.28
C LEU A 95 15.93 -4.01 7.77
N GLN A 96 15.36 -5.17 7.43
CA GLN A 96 16.10 -6.33 6.94
C GLN A 96 16.75 -6.09 5.56
N HIS A 97 16.11 -5.31 4.69
CA HIS A 97 16.58 -5.08 3.32
C HIS A 97 17.23 -3.71 3.09
N SER A 98 17.26 -2.85 4.11
CA SER A 98 17.96 -1.57 4.03
C SER A 98 19.45 -1.76 4.23
N LEU A 99 20.25 -1.06 3.42
CA LEU A 99 21.70 -0.99 3.62
C LEU A 99 22.07 -0.18 4.87
N CYS A 100 21.27 0.86 5.17
CA CYS A 100 21.44 1.77 6.29
C CYS A 100 20.17 1.85 7.15
N PRO A 101 19.76 0.76 7.81
CA PRO A 101 18.52 0.68 8.59
C PRO A 101 18.43 1.76 9.69
N GLU A 102 19.55 2.18 10.28
CA GLU A 102 19.56 3.22 11.34
C GLU A 102 19.38 4.64 10.78
N SER A 103 19.40 4.80 9.45
CA SER A 103 19.06 6.04 8.75
C SER A 103 17.57 6.11 8.36
N VAL A 104 16.79 5.06 8.63
CA VAL A 104 15.35 5.04 8.37
C VAL A 104 14.62 5.57 9.60
N PHE A 105 13.72 6.54 9.40
CA PHE A 105 12.89 7.12 10.45
C PHE A 105 11.41 6.87 10.18
N PHE A 106 10.74 6.17 11.09
CA PHE A 106 9.32 5.85 10.95
C PHE A 106 8.42 6.90 11.62
N HIS A 107 7.38 7.30 10.91
CA HIS A 107 6.28 8.12 11.39
C HIS A 107 5.03 7.26 11.47
N PHE A 108 4.60 6.95 12.70
CA PHE A 108 3.41 6.12 12.90
C PHE A 108 2.20 6.98 13.21
N LEU A 109 1.16 6.88 12.39
CA LEU A 109 -0.12 7.55 12.64
C LEU A 109 -1.06 6.56 13.34
N VAL A 110 -1.55 6.93 14.52
CA VAL A 110 -2.41 6.08 15.35
C VAL A 110 -3.73 6.78 15.70
N LEU A 111 -4.79 6.01 15.94
CA LEU A 111 -5.95 6.49 16.70
C LEU A 111 -5.77 6.26 18.21
N GLU A 112 -5.07 5.19 18.59
CA GLU A 112 -4.87 4.74 19.97
C GLU A 112 -3.36 4.74 20.30
N THR A 113 -2.97 5.34 21.43
CA THR A 113 -1.55 5.59 21.75
C THR A 113 -0.80 4.39 22.33
N ASP A 114 -1.49 3.33 22.75
CA ASP A 114 -0.88 2.16 23.39
C ASP A 114 -0.07 1.28 22.42
N LEU A 115 -0.21 1.50 21.10
CA LEU A 115 0.55 0.79 20.08
C LEU A 115 2.04 1.17 20.07
N GLU A 116 2.43 2.30 20.66
CA GLU A 116 3.83 2.70 20.78
C GLU A 116 4.66 1.66 21.55
N ALA A 117 4.12 1.14 22.65
CA ALA A 117 4.80 0.16 23.49
C ALA A 117 5.05 -1.15 22.73
N VAL A 118 4.10 -1.55 21.89
CA VAL A 118 4.23 -2.74 21.04
C VAL A 118 5.37 -2.57 20.04
N VAL A 119 5.44 -1.43 19.35
CA VAL A 119 6.53 -1.15 18.40
C VAL A 119 7.88 -1.06 19.10
N ARG A 120 7.97 -0.39 20.27
CA ARG A 120 9.20 -0.35 21.08
C ARG A 120 9.65 -1.74 21.50
N SER A 121 8.72 -2.61 21.89
CA SER A 121 9.03 -3.97 22.31
C SER A 121 9.48 -4.85 21.14
N ALA A 122 8.85 -4.72 19.97
CA ALA A 122 9.24 -5.47 18.78
C ALA A 122 10.57 -4.98 18.19
N PHE A 123 10.86 -3.67 18.24
CA PHE A 123 12.05 -3.08 17.62
C PHE A 123 12.78 -2.10 18.56
N ARG A 124 13.70 -2.64 19.37
CA ARG A 124 14.40 -1.88 20.42
C ARG A 124 15.18 -0.66 19.91
N SER A 125 15.85 -0.78 18.76
CA SER A 125 16.69 0.27 18.19
C SER A 125 15.98 1.12 17.13
N LEU A 126 14.67 0.94 16.94
CA LEU A 126 13.94 1.67 15.90
C LEU A 126 13.87 3.16 16.20
N ARG A 127 14.24 3.95 15.19
CA ARG A 127 14.03 5.40 15.19
C ARG A 127 12.63 5.70 14.66
N PHE A 128 11.77 6.19 15.53
CA PHE A 128 10.42 6.53 15.14
C PHE A 128 9.79 7.58 16.05
N LYS A 129 8.66 8.13 15.59
CA LYS A 129 7.73 8.92 16.39
C LYS A 129 6.29 8.53 16.08
N VAL A 130 5.45 8.54 17.11
CA VAL A 130 4.02 8.27 17.03
C VAL A 130 3.25 9.60 17.01
N TYR A 131 2.25 9.68 16.14
CA TYR A 131 1.40 10.85 15.95
C TYR A 131 -0.06 10.41 16.12
N SER A 132 -0.75 11.02 17.08
CA SER A 132 -2.19 10.84 17.21
C SER A 132 -2.90 11.52 16.04
N PHE A 133 -3.68 10.75 15.29
CA PHE A 133 -4.54 11.26 14.24
C PHE A 133 -5.91 11.58 14.83
N ASP A 134 -6.30 12.85 14.79
CA ASP A 134 -7.64 13.27 15.20
C ASP A 134 -8.68 12.83 14.15
N PRO A 135 -9.54 11.84 14.46
CA PRO A 135 -10.57 11.37 13.53
C PRO A 135 -11.63 12.42 13.19
N ASP A 136 -11.84 13.45 14.03
CA ASP A 136 -12.86 14.48 13.78
C ASP A 136 -12.54 15.33 12.54
N ARG A 137 -11.27 15.37 12.14
CA ARG A 137 -10.82 16.00 10.87
C ARG A 137 -11.53 15.43 9.64
N VAL A 138 -11.91 14.16 9.67
CA VAL A 138 -12.47 13.46 8.50
C VAL A 138 -13.87 12.92 8.71
N ARG A 139 -14.32 12.70 9.96
CA ARG A 139 -15.68 12.20 10.23
C ARG A 139 -16.78 13.04 9.57
N GLY A 140 -16.59 14.36 9.56
CA GLY A 140 -17.48 15.30 8.88
C GLY A 140 -17.42 15.27 7.35
N LEU A 141 -16.45 14.58 6.75
CA LEU A 141 -16.19 14.56 5.30
C LEU A 141 -16.42 13.19 4.66
N ILE A 142 -16.37 12.12 5.47
CA ILE A 142 -16.62 10.76 5.00
C ILE A 142 -18.12 10.62 4.68
N SER A 143 -18.43 10.34 3.42
CA SER A 143 -19.77 9.98 2.99
C SER A 143 -20.03 8.51 3.31
N SER A 144 -21.13 8.23 4.04
CA SER A 144 -21.55 6.88 4.41
C SER A 144 -21.50 5.96 3.20
N SER A 145 -20.64 4.96 3.25
CA SER A 145 -20.39 4.01 2.18
C SER A 145 -21.12 2.71 2.46
N VAL A 146 -21.26 1.87 1.45
CA VAL A 146 -21.82 0.51 1.61
C VAL A 146 -20.94 -0.35 2.55
N ARG A 147 -19.73 0.12 2.97
CA ARG A 147 -18.84 -0.60 3.88
C ARG A 147 -18.24 0.25 4.99
N GLN A 148 -18.57 -0.07 6.22
CA GLN A 148 -18.00 0.52 7.43
C GLN A 148 -16.46 0.52 7.46
N ALA A 149 -15.79 -0.51 6.91
CA ALA A 149 -14.32 -0.55 6.85
C ALA A 149 -13.71 0.60 6.02
N LEU A 150 -14.42 1.12 5.00
CA LEU A 150 -13.99 2.26 4.18
C LEU A 150 -14.25 3.61 4.85
N GLU A 151 -14.94 3.60 5.99
CA GLU A 151 -15.28 4.77 6.81
C GLU A 151 -14.31 4.95 7.98
N GLN A 152 -13.37 4.02 8.18
CA GLN A 152 -12.37 4.13 9.23
C GLN A 152 -11.53 5.41 9.03
N PRO A 153 -11.55 6.37 9.97
CA PRO A 153 -10.85 7.65 9.81
C PRO A 153 -9.36 7.50 9.48
N LEU A 154 -8.72 6.47 10.04
CA LEU A 154 -7.28 6.23 9.84
C LEU A 154 -6.93 5.94 8.37
N ASN A 155 -7.85 5.43 7.55
CA ASN A 155 -7.65 5.26 6.10
C ASN A 155 -7.46 6.58 5.34
N TYR A 156 -7.78 7.71 5.97
CA TYR A 156 -7.64 9.05 5.43
C TYR A 156 -6.48 9.83 6.07
N ALA A 157 -5.80 9.26 7.09
CA ALA A 157 -4.72 9.93 7.80
C ALA A 157 -3.58 10.36 6.87
N ARG A 158 -3.33 9.61 5.79
CA ARG A 158 -2.35 9.95 4.75
C ARG A 158 -2.62 11.27 4.02
N ASN A 159 -3.87 11.76 4.02
CA ASN A 159 -4.22 13.07 3.46
C ASN A 159 -3.56 14.23 4.25
N TYR A 160 -3.21 13.97 5.51
CA TYR A 160 -2.79 14.96 6.49
C TYR A 160 -1.31 14.85 6.86
N LEU A 161 -0.52 14.03 6.17
CA LEU A 161 0.92 13.86 6.48
C LEU A 161 1.66 15.21 6.54
N ALA A 162 1.36 16.10 5.61
CA ALA A 162 1.96 17.42 5.57
C ALA A 162 1.62 18.32 6.77
N ASP A 163 0.45 18.10 7.37
CA ASP A 163 -0.05 18.88 8.51
C ASP A 163 0.36 18.24 9.86
N ILE A 164 0.59 16.93 9.88
CA ILE A 164 0.91 16.14 11.07
C ILE A 164 2.41 16.04 11.32
N LEU A 165 3.20 15.80 10.27
CA LEU A 165 4.66 15.63 10.40
C LEU A 165 5.34 16.98 10.61
N GLU A 166 6.51 16.96 11.27
CA GLU A 166 7.23 18.19 11.59
C GLU A 166 7.47 19.05 10.34
N PRO A 167 7.42 20.39 10.46
CA PRO A 167 7.69 21.29 9.33
C PRO A 167 9.06 21.06 8.66
N CYS A 168 10.05 20.56 9.41
CA CYS A 168 11.37 20.23 8.90
C CYS A 168 11.39 18.98 7.99
N VAL A 169 10.39 18.09 8.10
CA VAL A 169 10.27 16.89 7.26
C VAL A 169 9.67 17.31 5.92
N ARG A 170 10.51 17.33 4.88
CA ARG A 170 10.18 17.88 3.55
C ARG A 170 9.75 16.82 2.54
N ARG A 171 10.06 15.55 2.83
CA ARG A 171 9.74 14.39 1.98
C ARG A 171 9.42 13.20 2.87
N VAL A 172 8.52 12.32 2.39
CA VAL A 172 8.19 11.07 3.07
C VAL A 172 7.82 9.98 2.06
N ILE A 173 8.14 8.72 2.35
CA ILE A 173 7.55 7.56 1.70
C ILE A 173 6.34 7.13 2.52
N TYR A 174 5.16 7.10 1.93
CA TYR A 174 3.99 6.50 2.58
C TYR A 174 3.87 5.03 2.15
N LEU A 175 3.68 4.15 3.14
CA LEU A 175 3.51 2.72 2.97
C LEU A 175 2.23 2.26 3.71
N ASP A 176 1.37 1.49 3.03
CA ASP A 176 0.26 0.78 3.67
C ASP A 176 0.80 -0.35 4.58
N SER A 177 -0.02 -0.83 5.51
CA SER A 177 0.36 -1.81 6.53
C SER A 177 0.43 -3.26 6.03
N ASP A 178 0.09 -3.55 4.77
CA ASP A 178 -0.07 -4.90 4.23
C ASP A 178 0.90 -5.17 3.06
N LEU A 179 2.16 -4.79 3.25
CA LEU A 179 3.23 -4.97 2.29
C LEU A 179 4.53 -5.47 2.93
N VAL A 180 5.44 -5.97 2.10
CA VAL A 180 6.84 -6.19 2.46
C VAL A 180 7.75 -5.60 1.41
N VAL A 181 8.85 -5.01 1.86
CA VAL A 181 9.91 -4.46 1.03
C VAL A 181 11.03 -5.49 0.94
N VAL A 182 11.52 -5.77 -0.27
CA VAL A 182 12.55 -6.79 -0.56
C VAL A 182 13.76 -6.21 -1.30
N ASP A 183 13.94 -4.90 -1.20
CA ASP A 183 15.05 -4.14 -1.79
C ASP A 183 15.34 -2.91 -0.91
N ASP A 184 16.48 -2.27 -1.11
CA ASP A 184 16.89 -1.10 -0.32
C ASP A 184 15.95 0.10 -0.56
N VAL A 185 15.20 0.49 0.49
CA VAL A 185 14.22 1.58 0.44
C VAL A 185 14.84 2.94 0.08
N ALA A 186 16.15 3.12 0.29
CA ALA A 186 16.86 4.33 -0.14
C ALA A 186 16.83 4.52 -1.68
N LYS A 187 16.63 3.44 -2.45
CA LYS A 187 16.41 3.53 -3.90
C LYS A 187 15.06 4.17 -4.22
N LEU A 188 14.00 3.81 -3.51
CA LEU A 188 12.68 4.45 -3.64
C LEU A 188 12.74 5.91 -3.18
N TRP A 189 13.39 6.19 -2.05
CA TRP A 189 13.58 7.54 -1.50
C TRP A 189 14.21 8.53 -2.49
N ARG A 190 15.18 8.06 -3.27
CA ARG A 190 15.93 8.87 -4.25
C ARG A 190 15.19 9.09 -5.57
N THR A 191 13.97 8.58 -5.72
CA THR A 191 13.13 8.85 -6.89
C THR A 191 13.05 10.35 -7.16
N ASN A 192 13.33 10.74 -8.40
CA ASN A 192 13.19 12.12 -8.84
C ASN A 192 11.72 12.44 -9.13
N LEU A 193 11.12 13.32 -8.33
CA LEU A 193 9.73 13.76 -8.53
C LEU A 193 9.60 14.87 -9.58
N GLY A 194 10.71 15.43 -10.09
CA GLY A 194 10.70 16.54 -11.03
C GLY A 194 9.90 17.73 -10.48
N SER A 195 8.87 18.18 -11.19
CA SER A 195 7.92 19.22 -10.77
C SER A 195 6.65 18.68 -10.08
N ARG A 196 6.54 17.36 -9.87
CA ARG A 196 5.37 16.73 -9.25
C ARG A 196 5.48 16.70 -7.73
N THR A 197 4.33 16.61 -7.06
CA THR A 197 4.25 16.52 -5.58
C THR A 197 4.28 15.07 -5.09
N VAL A 198 3.74 14.15 -5.88
CA VAL A 198 3.61 12.72 -5.54
C VAL A 198 4.25 11.90 -6.65
N GLY A 199 4.98 10.86 -6.27
CA GLY A 199 5.42 9.79 -7.15
C GLY A 199 4.83 8.46 -6.72
N ALA A 200 4.38 7.66 -7.69
CA ALA A 200 3.84 6.32 -7.48
C ALA A 200 3.90 5.50 -8.78
N PRO A 201 3.85 4.16 -8.70
CA PRO A 201 3.64 3.33 -9.88
C PRO A 201 2.27 3.58 -10.53
N GLU A 202 2.27 3.95 -11.82
CA GLU A 202 1.05 4.22 -12.59
C GLU A 202 0.65 3.04 -13.48
N TYR A 203 -0.62 2.65 -13.44
CA TYR A 203 -1.21 1.53 -14.17
C TYR A 203 -2.21 2.03 -15.21
N CYS A 204 -1.70 2.64 -16.28
CA CYS A 204 -2.52 3.26 -17.33
C CYS A 204 -3.36 2.27 -18.15
N ARG A 205 -3.12 0.95 -18.05
CA ARG A 205 -3.95 -0.09 -18.68
C ARG A 205 -5.21 -0.41 -17.88
N ALA A 206 -5.31 0.03 -16.63
CA ALA A 206 -6.51 -0.12 -15.83
C ALA A 206 -7.63 0.77 -16.41
N ASN A 207 -8.86 0.27 -16.41
CA ASN A 207 -10.01 1.07 -16.80
C ASN A 207 -10.29 2.15 -15.73
N PHE A 208 -9.78 3.36 -15.96
CA PHE A 208 -9.88 4.49 -15.04
C PHE A 208 -11.34 4.93 -14.79
N THR A 209 -12.24 4.69 -15.74
CA THR A 209 -13.67 5.01 -15.61
C THR A 209 -14.31 4.29 -14.43
N LYS A 210 -13.82 3.10 -14.04
CA LYS A 210 -14.37 2.30 -12.93
C LYS A 210 -14.15 2.89 -11.53
N TYR A 211 -13.34 3.93 -11.37
CA TYR A 211 -13.09 4.55 -10.06
C TYR A 211 -14.10 5.64 -9.70
N PHE A 212 -14.98 6.00 -10.64
CA PHE A 212 -16.01 7.02 -10.49
C PHE A 212 -17.35 6.51 -11.03
N THR A 213 -18.46 7.09 -10.57
CA THR A 213 -19.80 6.68 -11.00
C THR A 213 -20.14 7.24 -12.38
N GLU A 214 -21.17 6.70 -13.02
CA GLU A 214 -21.71 7.25 -14.28
C GLU A 214 -22.09 8.73 -14.12
N ARG A 215 -22.65 9.11 -12.96
CA ARG A 215 -22.97 10.50 -12.61
C ARG A 215 -21.75 11.42 -12.73
N PHE A 216 -20.60 11.00 -12.19
CA PHE A 216 -19.38 11.80 -12.28
C PHE A 216 -19.00 12.08 -13.73
N TRP A 217 -19.11 11.07 -14.60
CA TRP A 217 -18.73 11.17 -16.00
C TRP A 217 -19.75 11.92 -16.86
N SER A 218 -21.04 11.87 -16.51
CA SER A 218 -22.10 12.61 -17.22
C SER A 218 -22.12 14.10 -16.88
N ASP A 219 -21.64 14.49 -15.70
CA ASP A 219 -21.47 15.90 -15.32
C ASP A 219 -20.16 16.48 -15.87
N ARG A 220 -20.27 17.35 -16.89
CA ARG A 220 -19.12 18.01 -17.52
C ARG A 220 -18.28 18.87 -16.57
N ARG A 221 -18.88 19.43 -15.50
CA ARG A 221 -18.11 20.21 -14.51
C ARG A 221 -17.24 19.30 -13.65
N LEU A 222 -17.73 18.12 -13.29
CA LEU A 222 -16.97 17.13 -12.53
C LEU A 222 -15.89 16.49 -13.40
N ALA A 223 -16.27 15.90 -14.54
CA ALA A 223 -15.36 15.26 -15.47
C ALA A 223 -14.27 16.22 -16.01
N GLY A 224 -14.61 17.51 -16.12
CA GLY A 224 -13.68 18.58 -16.51
C GLY A 224 -12.45 18.70 -15.61
N THR A 225 -12.43 18.14 -14.40
CA THR A 225 -11.23 18.08 -13.55
C THR A 225 -10.04 17.41 -14.23
N PHE A 226 -10.30 16.47 -15.15
CA PHE A 226 -9.27 15.76 -15.90
C PHE A 226 -8.94 16.39 -17.26
N ALA A 227 -9.54 17.54 -17.61
CA ALA A 227 -9.27 18.22 -18.87
C ALA A 227 -7.78 18.55 -19.00
N GLY A 228 -7.19 18.21 -20.16
CA GLY A 228 -5.75 18.40 -20.41
C GLY A 228 -4.82 17.44 -19.66
N ARG A 229 -5.37 16.47 -18.92
CA ARG A 229 -4.59 15.43 -18.22
C ARG A 229 -4.68 14.10 -18.97
N ARG A 230 -3.70 13.24 -18.73
CA ARG A 230 -3.76 11.82 -19.09
C ARG A 230 -3.88 11.02 -17.79
N PRO A 231 -5.08 10.92 -17.20
CA PRO A 231 -5.22 10.29 -15.90
C PRO A 231 -4.96 8.78 -15.98
N CYS A 232 -4.10 8.29 -15.11
CA CYS A 232 -3.87 6.87 -14.90
C CYS A 232 -4.20 6.50 -13.45
N TYR A 233 -4.62 5.25 -13.25
CA TYR A 233 -4.73 4.71 -11.91
C TYR A 233 -3.35 4.58 -11.29
N PHE A 234 -3.21 4.97 -10.03
CA PHE A 234 -2.09 4.58 -9.19
C PHE A 234 -2.64 4.15 -7.83
N ASN A 235 -2.00 3.15 -7.22
CA ASN A 235 -2.33 2.73 -5.87
C ASN A 235 -1.76 3.74 -4.86
N THR A 236 -2.55 4.14 -3.86
CA THR A 236 -2.16 5.14 -2.84
C THR A 236 -1.49 4.53 -1.61
N GLY A 237 -1.19 3.22 -1.64
CA GLY A 237 -0.53 2.50 -0.56
C GLY A 237 0.99 2.48 -0.65
N VAL A 238 1.56 2.96 -1.77
CA VAL A 238 3.00 3.20 -1.91
C VAL A 238 3.20 4.51 -2.65
N MET A 239 3.70 5.53 -1.96
CA MET A 239 3.91 6.86 -2.55
C MET A 239 5.18 7.51 -2.02
N VAL A 240 5.89 8.25 -2.87
CA VAL A 240 6.90 9.23 -2.44
C VAL A 240 6.25 10.61 -2.51
N VAL A 241 6.23 11.34 -1.39
CA VAL A 241 5.51 12.61 -1.27
C VAL A 241 6.49 13.74 -0.92
N ASP A 242 6.47 14.80 -1.72
CA ASP A 242 7.11 16.08 -1.42
C ASP A 242 6.17 16.90 -0.52
N LEU A 243 6.44 16.89 0.79
CA LEU A 243 5.61 17.55 1.79
C LEU A 243 5.73 19.08 1.72
N ASP A 244 6.85 19.61 1.27
CA ASP A 244 7.02 21.04 1.06
C ASP A 244 6.08 21.57 -0.02
N ARG A 245 6.05 20.90 -1.18
CA ARG A 245 5.08 21.20 -2.23
C ARG A 245 3.67 20.90 -1.78
N TRP A 246 3.46 19.84 -1.01
CA TRP A 246 2.16 19.51 -0.45
C TRP A 246 1.57 20.69 0.34
N ARG A 247 2.36 21.22 1.29
CA ARG A 247 2.03 22.38 2.12
C ARG A 247 1.84 23.63 1.26
N ARG A 248 2.81 23.95 0.39
CA ARG A 248 2.81 25.17 -0.45
C ARG A 248 1.58 25.28 -1.34
N PHE A 249 1.14 24.18 -1.96
CA PHE A 249 0.01 24.17 -2.87
C PHE A 249 -1.33 23.80 -2.21
N GLY A 250 -1.31 23.51 -0.90
CA GLY A 250 -2.48 23.23 -0.08
C GLY A 250 -3.25 22.00 -0.52
N PHE A 251 -2.55 20.89 -0.80
CA PHE A 251 -3.18 19.69 -1.36
C PHE A 251 -4.15 19.00 -0.39
N THR A 252 -3.95 19.09 0.94
CA THR A 252 -4.92 18.60 1.94
C THR A 252 -6.31 19.19 1.67
N ARG A 253 -6.42 20.52 1.59
CA ARG A 253 -7.69 21.21 1.32
C ARG A 253 -8.32 20.85 -0.03
N ARG A 254 -7.50 20.55 -1.05
CA ARG A 254 -8.01 20.12 -2.36
C ARG A 254 -8.64 18.73 -2.28
N ILE A 255 -8.05 17.83 -1.50
CA ILE A 255 -8.60 16.50 -1.24
C ILE A 255 -9.90 16.63 -0.44
N GLU A 256 -9.91 17.42 0.64
CA GLU A 256 -11.11 17.65 1.46
C GLU A 256 -12.26 18.20 0.63
N ARG A 257 -12.01 19.17 -0.25
CA ARG A 257 -13.03 19.71 -1.16
C ARG A 257 -13.69 18.63 -2.03
N TRP A 258 -12.95 17.64 -2.50
CA TRP A 258 -13.53 16.51 -3.24
C TRP A 258 -14.35 15.58 -2.36
N MET A 259 -13.96 15.41 -1.09
CA MET A 259 -14.74 14.66 -0.11
C MET A 259 -16.04 15.41 0.24
N GLU A 260 -16.00 16.74 0.36
CA GLU A 260 -17.19 17.59 0.51
C GLU A 260 -18.13 17.46 -0.69
N VAL A 261 -17.61 17.53 -1.92
CA VAL A 261 -18.41 17.33 -3.14
C VAL A 261 -19.09 15.97 -3.15
N GLN A 262 -18.37 14.91 -2.77
CA GLN A 262 -18.96 13.56 -2.62
C GLN A 262 -20.06 13.54 -1.56
N LYS A 263 -19.85 14.18 -0.40
CA LYS A 263 -20.81 14.17 0.71
C LYS A 263 -22.07 15.00 0.41
N ALA A 264 -21.90 16.17 -0.22
CA ALA A 264 -22.98 17.09 -0.58
C ALA A 264 -23.72 16.69 -1.86
N ALA A 265 -23.40 15.54 -2.45
CA ALA A 265 -23.97 15.12 -3.72
C ALA A 265 -25.44 14.69 -3.57
N GLU A 266 -26.36 15.66 -3.49
CA GLU A 266 -27.82 15.47 -3.30
C GLU A 266 -28.45 14.49 -4.34
N GLY A 267 -27.89 14.42 -5.55
CA GLY A 267 -28.28 13.46 -6.60
C GLY A 267 -27.51 12.12 -6.65
N GLY A 268 -26.84 11.69 -5.57
CA GLY A 268 -26.06 10.43 -5.49
C GLY A 268 -24.52 10.53 -5.56
N ARG A 269 -23.82 9.49 -5.15
CA ARG A 269 -22.35 9.47 -5.02
C ARG A 269 -21.61 9.67 -6.35
N ILE A 270 -20.45 10.33 -6.33
CA ILE A 270 -19.56 10.49 -7.50
C ILE A 270 -18.48 9.39 -7.58
N TYR A 271 -18.28 8.63 -6.50
CA TYR A 271 -17.49 7.40 -6.45
C TYR A 271 -17.95 6.46 -5.33
N GLU A 272 -17.62 5.16 -5.43
CA GLU A 272 -18.02 4.13 -4.45
C GLU A 272 -16.90 3.61 -3.55
N LEU A 273 -15.66 4.02 -3.81
CA LEU A 273 -14.49 3.61 -3.03
C LEU A 273 -14.27 4.53 -1.82
N GLY A 274 -13.35 4.14 -0.93
CA GLY A 274 -12.98 4.91 0.26
C GLY A 274 -12.05 6.09 -0.06
N SER A 275 -10.86 6.10 0.54
CA SER A 275 -9.93 7.23 0.46
C SER A 275 -9.15 7.36 -0.87
N LEU A 276 -9.31 6.44 -1.83
CA LEU A 276 -8.58 6.46 -3.10
C LEU A 276 -9.08 7.53 -4.10
N PRO A 277 -10.39 7.65 -4.43
CA PRO A 277 -10.84 8.57 -5.48
C PRO A 277 -10.50 10.05 -5.24
N PRO A 278 -10.55 10.60 -4.02
CA PRO A 278 -10.07 11.97 -3.76
C PRO A 278 -8.61 12.20 -4.18
N PHE A 279 -7.72 11.21 -3.98
CA PHE A 279 -6.35 11.28 -4.49
C PHE A 279 -6.30 11.28 -6.01
N LEU A 280 -7.07 10.40 -6.67
CA LEU A 280 -7.10 10.34 -8.13
C LEU A 280 -7.60 11.66 -8.73
N LEU A 281 -8.63 12.28 -8.15
CA LEU A 281 -9.17 13.57 -8.58
C LEU A 281 -8.13 14.70 -8.51
N VAL A 282 -7.23 14.64 -7.51
CA VAL A 282 -6.19 15.65 -7.32
C VAL A 282 -4.95 15.36 -8.16
N PHE A 283 -4.49 14.11 -8.24
CA PHE A 283 -3.15 13.78 -8.72
C PHE A 283 -3.10 12.97 -10.02
N ALA A 284 -4.17 12.31 -10.47
CA ALA A 284 -4.09 11.47 -11.68
C ALA A 284 -3.68 12.31 -12.91
N GLY A 285 -2.66 11.86 -13.64
CA GLY A 285 -2.01 12.60 -14.73
C GLY A 285 -0.98 13.65 -14.28
N HIS A 286 -0.74 13.76 -12.97
CA HIS A 286 0.23 14.65 -12.33
C HIS A 286 1.15 13.93 -11.34
N VAL A 287 1.25 12.61 -11.44
CA VAL A 287 2.16 11.78 -10.64
C VAL A 287 3.52 11.71 -11.34
N ALA A 288 4.60 11.66 -10.57
CA ALA A 288 5.92 11.30 -11.08
C ALA A 288 5.99 9.78 -11.23
N PRO A 289 6.38 9.25 -12.40
CA PRO A 289 6.38 7.81 -12.63
C PRO A 289 7.41 7.12 -11.73
N ILE A 290 6.98 6.08 -11.03
CA ILE A 290 7.86 5.15 -10.31
C ILE A 290 7.75 3.77 -10.97
N ASP A 291 8.88 3.07 -11.05
CA ASP A 291 8.94 1.72 -11.59
C ASP A 291 7.97 0.77 -10.84
N HIS A 292 7.26 -0.07 -11.60
CA HIS A 292 6.25 -1.00 -11.07
C HIS A 292 6.82 -2.01 -10.08
N ARG A 293 8.14 -2.25 -10.07
CA ARG A 293 8.81 -3.08 -9.05
C ARG A 293 8.54 -2.64 -7.61
N TRP A 294 8.24 -1.35 -7.41
CA TRP A 294 7.94 -0.77 -6.10
C TRP A 294 6.50 -0.96 -5.64
N ASN A 295 5.63 -1.62 -6.42
CA ASN A 295 4.29 -1.92 -5.95
C ASN A 295 3.67 -3.11 -6.68
N GLN A 296 4.08 -4.33 -6.34
CA GLN A 296 3.40 -5.55 -6.79
C GLN A 296 2.05 -5.70 -6.05
N HIS A 297 1.10 -4.83 -6.38
CA HIS A 297 -0.19 -4.72 -5.70
C HIS A 297 -1.21 -5.74 -6.20
N GLY A 298 -2.22 -5.99 -5.36
CA GLY A 298 -3.34 -6.89 -5.67
C GLY A 298 -3.17 -8.30 -5.15
N LEU A 299 -2.12 -8.57 -4.36
CA LEU A 299 -1.85 -9.91 -3.80
C LEU A 299 -2.89 -10.33 -2.75
N GLY A 300 -3.67 -9.37 -2.25
CA GLY A 300 -4.80 -9.63 -1.37
C GLY A 300 -6.01 -10.22 -2.07
N GLY A 301 -6.07 -10.21 -3.41
CA GLY A 301 -7.15 -10.78 -4.20
C GLY A 301 -8.55 -10.21 -3.91
N ASP A 302 -9.57 -10.86 -4.46
CA ASP A 302 -10.98 -10.65 -4.13
C ASP A 302 -11.45 -11.78 -3.19
N ASN A 303 -11.98 -11.40 -2.02
CA ASN A 303 -12.54 -12.33 -1.03
C ASN A 303 -13.70 -13.18 -1.57
N VAL A 304 -14.38 -12.73 -2.64
CA VAL A 304 -15.53 -13.44 -3.20
C VAL A 304 -15.10 -14.69 -3.98
N ARG A 305 -13.88 -14.73 -4.52
CA ARG A 305 -13.39 -15.85 -5.36
C ARG A 305 -12.19 -16.60 -4.78
N GLY A 306 -11.61 -16.14 -3.68
CA GLY A 306 -10.40 -16.75 -3.10
C GLY A 306 -9.22 -16.76 -4.10
N SER A 307 -9.21 -15.86 -5.07
CA SER A 307 -8.26 -15.91 -6.18
C SER A 307 -6.89 -15.39 -5.75
N CYS A 308 -5.90 -16.27 -5.72
CA CYS A 308 -4.50 -15.87 -5.65
C CYS A 308 -4.09 -15.19 -6.96
N ARG A 309 -3.30 -14.12 -6.87
CA ARG A 309 -2.83 -13.35 -8.03
C ARG A 309 -1.32 -13.54 -8.17
N ASP A 310 -0.87 -13.70 -9.41
CA ASP A 310 0.56 -13.69 -9.74
C ASP A 310 1.16 -12.27 -9.69
N LEU A 311 2.50 -12.21 -9.66
CA LEU A 311 3.25 -10.97 -9.77
C LEU A 311 3.06 -10.34 -11.16
N HIS A 312 3.10 -9.02 -11.23
CA HIS A 312 3.24 -8.32 -12.50
C HIS A 312 4.63 -8.62 -13.10
N PRO A 313 4.77 -8.69 -14.44
CA PRO A 313 6.07 -8.94 -15.07
C PRO A 313 7.13 -7.90 -14.68
N GLY A 314 8.36 -8.36 -14.48
CA GLY A 314 9.52 -7.50 -14.19
C GLY A 314 10.15 -7.76 -12.82
N PRO A 315 11.14 -6.94 -12.43
CA PRO A 315 11.78 -7.06 -11.12
C PRO A 315 10.80 -6.72 -9.98
N VAL A 316 11.12 -7.19 -8.78
CA VAL A 316 10.32 -6.96 -7.58
C VAL A 316 11.18 -6.33 -6.50
N SER A 317 10.70 -5.23 -5.94
CA SER A 317 11.27 -4.55 -4.77
C SER A 317 10.26 -4.41 -3.63
N LEU A 318 8.96 -4.53 -3.92
CA LEU A 318 7.91 -4.45 -2.91
C LEU A 318 6.70 -5.30 -3.32
N LEU A 319 6.22 -6.14 -2.40
CA LEU A 319 5.04 -7.00 -2.51
C LEU A 319 3.91 -6.42 -1.67
N HIS A 320 2.71 -6.26 -2.24
CA HIS A 320 1.62 -5.55 -1.58
C HIS A 320 0.29 -6.33 -1.66
N TRP A 321 -0.19 -6.77 -0.49
CA TRP A 321 -1.47 -7.46 -0.29
C TRP A 321 -2.67 -6.51 -0.25
N SER A 322 -2.64 -5.50 -1.15
CA SER A 322 -3.76 -4.61 -1.38
C SER A 322 -4.98 -5.42 -1.78
N GLY A 323 -6.12 -5.15 -1.17
CA GLY A 323 -7.32 -5.97 -1.29
C GLY A 323 -7.74 -6.49 0.06
N SER A 324 -8.54 -7.55 0.08
CA SER A 324 -9.24 -7.99 1.28
C SER A 324 -8.61 -9.22 1.94
N GLY A 325 -7.91 -10.05 1.18
CA GLY A 325 -7.11 -11.16 1.71
C GLY A 325 -5.81 -10.66 2.32
N LYS A 326 -5.52 -11.07 3.56
CA LYS A 326 -4.29 -10.72 4.26
C LYS A 326 -3.43 -11.96 4.47
N PRO A 327 -2.10 -11.87 4.27
CA PRO A 327 -1.23 -13.04 4.28
C PRO A 327 -1.26 -13.74 5.64
N TRP A 328 -1.22 -12.99 6.75
CA TRP A 328 -1.34 -13.55 8.10
C TRP A 328 -2.65 -14.31 8.33
N ALA A 329 -3.78 -13.76 7.87
CA ALA A 329 -5.07 -14.41 8.03
C ALA A 329 -5.20 -15.70 7.20
N ARG A 330 -4.63 -15.71 5.98
CA ARG A 330 -4.59 -16.88 5.11
C ARG A 330 -3.65 -17.97 5.62
N LEU A 331 -2.50 -17.59 6.18
CA LEU A 331 -1.56 -18.50 6.84
C LEU A 331 -2.18 -19.13 8.09
N ASP A 332 -2.77 -18.32 8.98
CA ASP A 332 -3.41 -18.81 10.22
C ASP A 332 -4.60 -19.75 9.96
N SER A 333 -5.27 -19.58 8.81
CA SER A 333 -6.41 -20.43 8.40
C SER A 333 -6.02 -21.64 7.55
N ASP A 334 -4.71 -21.89 7.38
CA ASP A 334 -4.15 -22.98 6.56
C ASP A 334 -4.69 -22.98 5.12
N ARG A 335 -4.88 -21.76 4.58
CA ARG A 335 -5.31 -21.52 3.18
C ARG A 335 -4.44 -20.45 2.52
N PRO A 336 -3.09 -20.60 2.52
CA PRO A 336 -2.21 -19.61 1.95
C PRO A 336 -2.34 -19.56 0.42
N CYS A 337 -2.23 -18.36 -0.12
CA CYS A 337 -1.79 -18.22 -1.51
C CYS A 337 -0.28 -18.46 -1.61
N PRO A 338 0.25 -18.92 -2.76
CA PRO A 338 1.67 -19.23 -2.91
C PRO A 338 2.61 -18.09 -2.45
N LEU A 339 2.24 -16.84 -2.75
CA LEU A 339 3.05 -15.67 -2.38
C LEU A 339 2.97 -15.30 -0.89
N ASP A 340 1.99 -15.79 -0.12
CA ASP A 340 1.87 -15.49 1.32
C ASP A 340 3.07 -16.00 2.11
N HIS A 341 3.70 -17.08 1.64
CA HIS A 341 4.94 -17.60 2.23
C HIS A 341 6.13 -16.65 2.06
N LEU A 342 6.08 -15.68 1.13
CA LEU A 342 7.09 -14.63 1.03
C LEU A 342 6.91 -13.54 2.10
N TRP A 343 5.71 -13.44 2.70
CA TRP A 343 5.45 -12.54 3.82
C TRP A 343 5.86 -13.16 5.17
N ALA A 344 5.69 -14.47 5.31
CA ALA A 344 5.91 -15.21 6.57
C ALA A 344 7.27 -14.96 7.27
N PRO A 345 8.43 -14.81 6.58
CA PRO A 345 9.70 -14.55 7.24
C PRO A 345 9.75 -13.25 8.04
N TYR A 346 8.90 -12.28 7.71
CA TYR A 346 8.85 -10.99 8.41
C TYR A 346 7.87 -10.97 9.59
N ASP A 347 7.09 -12.04 9.76
CA ASP A 347 6.09 -12.15 10.81
C ASP A 347 6.74 -12.37 12.17
N LEU A 348 6.62 -11.37 13.04
CA LEU A 348 7.10 -11.44 14.42
C LEU A 348 5.97 -11.81 15.39
N TYR A 349 4.76 -12.10 14.91
CA TYR A 349 3.65 -12.44 15.79
C TYR A 349 3.89 -13.78 16.54
N GLY A 350 3.56 -13.78 17.84
CA GLY A 350 3.69 -14.93 18.73
C GLY A 350 4.68 -14.70 19.88
N PRO A 351 4.69 -15.62 20.87
CA PRO A 351 5.59 -15.51 22.01
C PRO A 351 7.07 -15.62 21.59
N SER A 352 7.94 -14.94 22.33
CA SER A 352 9.38 -15.24 22.31
C SER A 352 9.58 -16.66 22.84
N LEU A 353 10.25 -17.50 22.05
CA LEU A 353 10.63 -18.85 22.47
C LEU A 353 11.66 -18.82 23.60
#